data_AF-A0A7S0T6B4-F1
#
_entry.id   AF-A0A7S0T6B4-F1
#
_cell.length_a   1.000
_cell.length_b   1.000
_cell.length_c   1.000
_cell.angle_alpha   90.00
_cell.angle_beta   90.00
_cell.angle_gamma   90.00
#
_symmetry.space_group_name_H-M   'P 1'
#
loop_
_entity.id
_entity.type
_entity.pdbx_description
1 polymer ?
#
loop_
_entity_poly.entity_id
_entity_poly.type
_entity_poly.pdbx_seq_one_letter_code
_entity_poly.pdbx_strand_id
1 'polypeptide(L)'
;GWMGLDCGVKSNELFREAMMRAKTVVWNGPAGVFEFEKFAGGTKSLMDAMVDATKSGTLTIIGGGDTATAAKNMGTVEKVSHVSTGGGASLELLEGKELPGVATLSEKSS
;
A
#
# COMPACT_ATOMS: atom_id res chain seq x y z
N GLY A 1 27.36 13.57 8.24
CA GLY A 1 27.14 12.71 7.06
C GLY A 1 25.79 13.02 6.45
N TRP A 2 25.39 12.29 5.40
CA TRP A 2 24.08 12.40 4.75
C TRP A 2 23.27 11.11 4.93
N MET A 3 21.94 11.21 4.92
CA MET A 3 21.00 10.09 5.02
C MET A 3 19.97 10.17 3.88
N GLY A 4 19.58 9.02 3.32
CA GLY A 4 18.45 8.92 2.40
C GLY A 4 17.14 8.88 3.18
N LEU A 5 16.20 9.79 2.85
CA LEU A 5 14.93 9.96 3.58
C LEU A 5 13.69 9.78 2.70
N ASP A 6 13.87 9.69 1.37
CA ASP A 6 12.83 9.44 0.38
C ASP A 6 13.47 8.76 -0.84
N CYS A 7 12.65 8.08 -1.65
CA CYS A 7 13.12 7.52 -2.90
C CYS A 7 13.26 8.60 -3.99
N GLY A 8 14.25 8.40 -4.87
CA GLY A 8 14.52 9.33 -5.95
C GLY A 8 13.55 9.18 -7.13
N VAL A 9 13.54 10.19 -8.00
CA VAL A 9 12.70 10.23 -9.22
C VAL A 9 12.84 8.97 -10.08
N LYS A 10 14.05 8.40 -10.21
CA LYS A 10 14.24 7.20 -11.01
C LYS A 10 13.61 5.97 -10.38
N SER A 11 13.64 5.85 -9.05
CA SER A 11 12.95 4.77 -8.34
C SER A 11 11.44 4.86 -8.50
N ASN A 12 10.88 6.08 -8.48
CA ASN A 12 9.46 6.31 -8.71
C ASN A 12 8.99 5.82 -10.08
N GLU A 13 9.75 6.12 -11.13
CA GLU A 13 9.48 5.61 -12.48
C GLU A 13 9.45 4.08 -12.51
N LEU A 14 10.47 3.45 -11.94
CA LEU A 14 10.59 1.98 -11.89
C LEU A 14 9.44 1.34 -11.11
N PHE A 15 9.04 1.93 -9.98
CA PHE A 15 7.90 1.45 -9.20
C PHE A 15 6.59 1.55 -9.98
N ARG A 16 6.35 2.69 -10.65
CA ARG A 16 5.15 2.88 -11.47
C ARG A 16 5.10 1.85 -12.60
N GLU A 17 6.19 1.67 -13.33
CA GLU A 17 6.26 0.68 -14.41
C GLU A 17 5.97 -0.74 -13.90
N ALA A 18 6.50 -1.11 -12.74
CA ALA A 18 6.23 -2.41 -12.12
C ALA A 18 4.76 -2.56 -11.74
N MET A 19 4.16 -1.56 -11.10
CA MET A 19 2.75 -1.55 -10.70
C MET A 19 1.80 -1.67 -11.89
N MET A 20 2.06 -0.94 -12.97
CA MET A 20 1.21 -0.94 -14.17
C MET A 20 1.21 -2.28 -14.93
N ARG A 21 2.22 -3.13 -14.72
CA ARG A 21 2.28 -4.48 -15.31
C ARG A 21 1.63 -5.55 -14.41
N ALA A 22 1.33 -5.22 -13.16
CA ALA A 22 0.81 -6.17 -12.20
C ALA A 22 -0.71 -6.32 -12.32
N LYS A 23 -1.20 -7.54 -12.08
CA LYS A 23 -2.64 -7.82 -11.93
C LYS A 23 -3.15 -7.56 -10.51
N THR A 24 -2.26 -7.72 -9.54
CA THR A 24 -2.52 -7.44 -8.13
C THR A 24 -1.30 -6.72 -7.55
N VAL A 25 -1.53 -5.64 -6.80
CA VAL A 25 -0.48 -4.93 -6.06
C VAL A 25 -0.89 -4.87 -4.60
N VAL A 26 0.02 -5.34 -3.73
CA VAL A 26 -0.06 -5.12 -2.29
C VAL A 26 1.04 -4.15 -1.92
N TRP A 27 0.69 -3.06 -1.26
CA TRP A 27 1.63 -2.05 -0.79
C TRP A 27 1.53 -1.86 0.73
N ASN A 28 2.64 -2.08 1.43
CA ASN A 28 2.73 -1.92 2.88
C ASN A 28 4.04 -1.23 3.27
N GLY A 29 3.96 0.08 3.53
CA GLY A 29 5.08 0.93 3.94
C GLY A 29 5.33 2.09 2.97
N PRO A 30 5.25 3.36 3.42
CA PRO A 30 5.66 4.53 2.64
C PRO A 30 7.10 4.41 2.09
N ALA A 31 7.41 5.07 0.97
CA ALA A 31 8.76 5.01 0.38
C ALA A 31 9.75 6.04 0.94
N GLY A 32 9.28 6.91 1.82
CA GLY A 32 10.04 7.93 2.51
C GLY A 32 9.34 8.36 3.79
N VAL A 33 9.97 9.26 4.52
CA VAL A 33 9.44 9.88 5.74
C VAL A 33 8.35 10.90 5.37
N PHE A 34 7.20 10.40 4.94
CA PHE A 34 6.13 11.19 4.32
C PHE A 34 5.49 12.23 5.25
N GLU A 35 5.69 12.09 6.55
CA GLU A 35 5.31 13.08 7.57
C GLU A 35 6.05 14.41 7.39
N PHE A 36 7.19 14.39 6.69
CA PHE A 36 7.92 15.58 6.31
C PHE A 36 7.69 15.86 4.81
N GLU A 37 7.06 17.00 4.50
CA GLU A 37 6.67 17.36 3.14
C GLU A 37 7.83 17.29 2.12
N LYS A 38 9.06 17.62 2.57
CA LYS A 38 10.28 17.54 1.74
C LYS A 38 10.67 16.12 1.33
N PHE A 39 10.14 15.10 1.99
CA PHE A 39 10.45 13.68 1.82
C PHE A 39 9.18 12.84 1.57
N ALA A 40 8.08 13.49 1.16
CA ALA A 40 6.81 12.85 0.85
C ALA A 40 6.63 12.57 -0.66
N GLY A 41 7.59 12.97 -1.51
CA GLY A 41 7.47 12.91 -2.95
C GLY A 41 7.37 11.49 -3.47
N GLY A 42 8.19 10.58 -2.95
CA GLY A 42 8.17 9.16 -3.28
C GLY A 42 6.86 8.49 -2.92
N THR A 43 6.42 8.64 -1.67
CA THR A 43 5.14 8.11 -1.18
C THR A 43 3.96 8.63 -2.00
N LYS A 44 3.97 9.92 -2.36
CA LYS A 44 2.95 10.51 -3.24
C LYS A 44 2.95 9.87 -4.63
N SER A 45 4.13 9.72 -5.23
CA SER A 45 4.27 9.09 -6.55
C SER A 45 3.77 7.65 -6.57
N LEU A 46 4.01 6.88 -5.51
CA LEU A 46 3.51 5.51 -5.37
C LEU A 46 1.99 5.48 -5.21
N MET A 47 1.41 6.40 -4.44
CA MET A 47 -0.03 6.51 -4.29
C MET A 47 -0.72 6.83 -5.62
N ASP A 48 -0.17 7.77 -6.39
CA ASP A 48 -0.69 8.12 -7.72
C ASP A 48 -0.61 6.90 -8.66
N ALA A 49 0.47 6.14 -8.62
CA ALA A 49 0.60 4.89 -9.38
C ALA A 49 -0.41 3.81 -8.95
N MET A 50 -0.68 3.65 -7.66
CA MET A 50 -1.70 2.74 -7.14
C MET A 50 -3.09 3.11 -7.65
N VAL A 51 -3.45 4.39 -7.61
CA VAL A 51 -4.74 4.87 -8.11
C VAL A 51 -4.88 4.61 -9.62
N ASP A 52 -3.84 4.88 -10.40
CA ASP A 52 -3.88 4.66 -11.85
C ASP A 52 -3.93 3.17 -12.22
N ALA A 53 -3.20 2.32 -11.49
CA ALA A 53 -3.30 0.87 -11.65
C ALA A 53 -4.73 0.37 -11.34
N THR A 54 -5.32 0.87 -10.25
CA THR A 54 -6.71 0.54 -9.88
C THR A 54 -7.70 0.90 -10.98
N LYS A 55 -7.61 2.11 -11.53
CA LYS A 55 -8.45 2.55 -12.66
C LYS A 55 -8.28 1.69 -13.90
N SER A 56 -7.10 1.09 -14.07
CA SER A 56 -6.77 0.19 -15.18
C SER A 56 -7.23 -1.26 -14.94
N GLY A 57 -7.90 -1.54 -13.82
CA GLY A 57 -8.45 -2.86 -13.49
C GLY A 57 -7.53 -3.75 -12.65
N THR A 58 -6.39 -3.23 -12.18
CA THR A 58 -5.51 -3.94 -11.23
C THR A 58 -6.15 -3.97 -9.84
N LEU A 59 -6.12 -5.13 -9.18
CA LEU A 59 -6.51 -5.23 -7.77
C LEU A 59 -5.43 -4.57 -6.89
N THR A 60 -5.78 -3.51 -6.17
CA THR A 60 -4.83 -2.78 -5.33
C THR A 60 -5.19 -2.84 -3.86
N ILE A 61 -4.24 -3.25 -3.04
CA ILE A 61 -4.41 -3.42 -1.60
C ILE A 61 -3.38 -2.58 -0.89
N ILE A 62 -3.83 -1.64 -0.06
CA ILE A 62 -3.00 -0.91 0.89
C ILE A 62 -3.03 -1.64 2.23
N GLY A 63 -1.86 -1.99 2.75
CA GLY A 63 -1.67 -2.50 4.11
C GLY A 63 -0.82 -1.56 4.95
N GLY A 64 -0.85 -1.74 6.27
CA GLY A 64 -0.08 -0.89 7.19
C GLY A 64 -0.84 0.36 7.63
N GLY A 65 -0.73 0.69 8.91
CA GLY A 65 -1.33 1.93 9.46
C GLY A 65 -0.76 3.19 8.82
N ASP A 66 0.54 3.22 8.54
CA ASP A 66 1.21 4.39 7.95
C ASP A 66 0.79 4.59 6.49
N THR A 67 0.76 3.52 5.69
CA THR A 67 0.30 3.60 4.29
C THR A 67 -1.19 3.96 4.21
N ALA A 68 -2.02 3.43 5.12
CA ALA A 68 -3.43 3.81 5.23
C ALA A 68 -3.60 5.28 5.63
N THR A 69 -2.74 5.79 6.52
CA THR A 69 -2.69 7.20 6.90
C THR A 69 -2.29 8.08 5.74
N ALA A 70 -1.29 7.68 4.95
CA ALA A 70 -0.92 8.38 3.72
C ALA A 70 -2.09 8.42 2.72
N ALA A 71 -2.80 7.30 2.51
CA ALA A 71 -3.99 7.26 1.64
C ALA A 71 -5.11 8.21 2.12
N LYS A 72 -5.32 8.28 3.44
CA LYS A 72 -6.30 9.20 4.04
C LYS A 72 -5.88 10.66 3.84
N ASN A 73 -4.64 11.00 4.15
CA ASN A 73 -4.11 12.37 4.00
C ASN A 73 -4.17 12.85 2.55
N MET A 74 -4.03 11.94 1.59
CA MET A 74 -4.07 12.22 0.16
C MET A 74 -5.48 12.13 -0.45
N GLY A 75 -6.50 11.74 0.32
CA GLY A 75 -7.87 11.59 -0.18
C GLY A 75 -8.00 10.53 -1.28
N THR A 76 -7.30 9.40 -1.12
CA THR A 76 -7.25 8.30 -2.09
C THR A 76 -7.83 6.98 -1.57
N VAL A 77 -8.35 6.93 -0.35
CA VAL A 77 -8.94 5.73 0.26
C VAL A 77 -9.99 5.08 -0.65
N GLU A 78 -10.90 5.88 -1.20
CA GLU A 78 -11.97 5.40 -2.11
C GLU A 78 -11.50 5.19 -3.55
N LYS A 79 -10.21 5.41 -3.84
CA LYS A 79 -9.62 5.33 -5.19
C LYS A 79 -8.75 4.09 -5.41
N VAL A 80 -8.63 3.25 -4.39
CA VAL A 80 -7.94 1.95 -4.42
C VAL A 80 -8.92 0.83 -4.08
N SER A 81 -8.59 -0.42 -4.38
CA SER A 81 -9.57 -1.52 -4.20
C SER A 81 -9.81 -1.87 -2.72
N HIS A 82 -8.79 -1.81 -1.87
CA HIS A 82 -8.92 -2.07 -0.45
C HIS A 82 -7.86 -1.33 0.38
N VAL A 83 -8.27 -0.78 1.52
CA VAL A 83 -7.36 -0.23 2.54
C VAL A 83 -7.53 -1.03 3.82
N SER A 84 -6.47 -1.71 4.23
CA SER A 84 -6.43 -2.51 5.46
C SER A 84 -5.75 -1.73 6.58
N THR A 85 -6.44 -1.62 7.71
CA THR A 85 -5.87 -1.09 8.97
C THR A 85 -5.15 -2.15 9.80
N GLY A 86 -5.17 -3.42 9.35
CA GLY A 86 -4.63 -4.56 10.08
C GLY A 86 -3.11 -4.67 10.11
N GLY A 87 -2.38 -3.79 9.41
CA GLY A 87 -0.93 -3.71 9.45
C GLY A 87 -0.21 -5.05 9.33
N GLY A 88 0.38 -5.51 10.43
CA GLY A 88 1.06 -6.81 10.53
C GLY A 88 0.12 -8.01 10.34
N ALA A 89 -1.11 -7.96 10.87
CA ALA A 89 -2.10 -9.02 10.66
C ALA A 89 -2.47 -9.18 9.18
N SER A 90 -2.51 -8.07 8.42
CA SER A 90 -2.74 -8.12 6.98
C SER A 90 -1.58 -8.78 6.23
N LEU A 91 -0.34 -8.58 6.67
CA LEU A 91 0.82 -9.29 6.11
C LEU A 91 0.83 -10.76 6.50
N GLU A 92 0.59 -11.09 7.76
CA GLU A 92 0.52 -12.49 8.23
C GLU A 92 -0.57 -13.27 7.47
N LEU A 93 -1.72 -12.64 7.22
CA LEU A 93 -2.77 -13.21 6.38
C LEU A 93 -2.28 -13.48 4.94
N LEU A 94 -1.55 -12.53 4.35
CA LEU A 94 -1.00 -12.68 2.99
C LEU A 94 0.16 -13.68 2.92
N GLU A 95 0.88 -13.88 4.02
CA GLU A 95 1.88 -14.94 4.19
C GLU A 95 1.24 -16.34 4.33
N GLY A 96 -0.09 -16.41 4.41
CA GLY A 96 -0.85 -17.65 4.55
C GLY A 96 -0.84 -18.21 5.97
N LYS A 97 -0.46 -17.40 6.97
CA LYS A 97 -0.51 -17.80 8.37
C LYS A 97 -1.97 -17.82 8.84
N GLU A 98 -2.27 -18.80 9.67
CA GLU A 98 -3.54 -18.83 10.36
C GLU A 98 -3.58 -17.73 11.42
N LEU A 99 -4.50 -16.77 11.26
CA LEU A 99 -4.74 -15.75 12.27
C LEU A 99 -5.64 -16.32 13.37
N PRO A 100 -5.23 -16.34 14.65
CA PRO A 100 -6.01 -16.95 15.73
C PRO A 100 -7.45 -16.41 15.86
N GLY A 101 -7.64 -15.12 15.58
CA GLY A 101 -8.96 -14.48 15.60
C GLY A 101 -9.84 -14.84 14.39
N VAL A 102 -9.25 -15.26 13.27
CA VAL A 102 -9.99 -15.71 12.08
C VAL A 102 -10.31 -17.20 12.19
N ALA A 103 -9.38 -18.00 12.71
CA ALA A 103 -9.54 -19.45 12.91
C ALA A 103 -10.71 -19.82 13.83
N THR A 104 -11.09 -18.92 14.73
CA THR A 104 -12.20 -19.13 15.68
C THR A 104 -13.57 -18.75 15.11
N LEU A 105 -13.63 -18.19 13.90
CA LEU A 105 -14.90 -17.86 13.25
C LEU A 105 -15.58 -19.14 12.75
N SER A 106 -16.90 -19.24 12.96
CA SER A 106 -17.70 -20.34 12.43
C SER A 106 -17.63 -20.38 10.91
N GLU A 107 -17.53 -21.58 10.35
CA GLU A 107 -17.58 -21.76 8.90
C GLU A 107 -18.90 -21.21 8.34
N LYS A 108 -18.81 -20.71 7.10
CA LYS A 108 -19.97 -20.23 6.38
C LYS A 108 -20.97 -21.38 6.22
N SER A 109 -22.09 -21.30 6.95
CA SER A 109 -23.21 -22.22 6.74
C SER A 109 -23.70 -22.04 5.31
N SER A 110 -23.58 -23.11 4.51
CA SER A 110 -24.00 -23.13 3.11
C SER A 110 -25.51 -23.07 2.96
#